data_AF-A0A6I3UAK2-F1
#
_entry.id   AF-A0A6I3UAK2-F1
#
_cell.length_a   1.000
_cell.length_b   1.000
_cell.length_c   1.000
_cell.angle_alpha   90.00
_cell.angle_beta   90.00
_cell.angle_gamma   90.00
#
_symmetry.space_group_name_H-M   'P 1'
#
loop_
_entity.id
_entity.type
_entity.pdbx_description
1 polymer ?
#
loop_
_entity_poly.entity_id
_entity_poly.type
_entity_poly.pdbx_seq_one_letter_code
_entity_poly.pdbx_strand_id
1 'polypeptide(L)' 'SKAPYNFSQMQEFFDEHGKKWPLMCMEFWDGWFNRWKEPIITRDPKELAEAVREVLEQGSINLYMFHGGTNFGFMNGC' A
#
# COMPACT_ATOMS: atom_id res chain seq x y z
N SER A 1 0.20 -8.23 -7.81
CA SER A 1 -0.49 -7.61 -6.65
C SER A 1 -1.99 -7.74 -6.80
N LYS A 2 -2.81 -7.14 -5.91
CA LYS A 2 -4.27 -7.00 -6.11
C LYS A 2 -4.67 -5.63 -6.67
N ALA A 3 -3.71 -4.83 -7.16
CA ALA A 3 -3.96 -3.47 -7.62
C ALA A 3 -5.04 -3.37 -8.71
N PRO A 4 -5.06 -4.20 -9.79
CA PRO A 4 -6.12 -4.13 -10.80
C PRO A 4 -7.51 -4.35 -10.22
N TYR A 5 -7.64 -5.30 -9.30
CA TYR A 5 -8.91 -5.56 -8.61
C TYR A 5 -9.29 -4.40 -7.66
N ASN A 6 -8.37 -3.94 -6.82
CA ASN A 6 -8.66 -2.88 -5.87
C ASN A 6 -9.04 -1.56 -6.57
N PHE A 7 -8.35 -1.23 -7.68
CA PHE A 7 -8.68 -0.08 -8.50
C PHE A 7 -9.99 -0.24 -9.27
N SER A 8 -10.36 -1.46 -9.71
CA SER A 8 -11.68 -1.69 -10.28
C SER A 8 -12.79 -1.45 -9.25
N GLN A 9 -12.60 -1.89 -8.01
CA GLN A 9 -13.55 -1.62 -6.91
C GLN A 9 -13.66 -0.13 -6.58
N MET A 10 -12.55 0.60 -6.58
CA MET A 10 -12.57 2.06 -6.42
C MET A 10 -13.30 2.76 -7.58
N GLN A 11 -13.07 2.30 -8.81
CA GLN A 11 -13.71 2.86 -9.99
C GLN A 11 -15.22 2.61 -9.99
N GLU A 12 -15.67 1.40 -9.63
CA GLU A 12 -17.09 1.08 -9.46
C GLU A 12 -17.77 2.04 -8.48
N PHE A 13 -17.13 2.31 -7.34
CA PHE A 13 -17.63 3.28 -6.36
C PHE A 13 -17.67 4.71 -6.89
N PHE A 14 -16.66 5.13 -7.66
CA PHE A 14 -16.65 6.44 -8.31
C PHE A 14 -17.80 6.58 -9.31
N ASP A 15 -18.03 5.54 -10.12
CA ASP A 15 -19.09 5.52 -11.12
C ASP A 15 -20.48 5.57 -10.45
N GLU A 16 -20.69 4.82 -9.37
CA GLU A 16 -21.91 4.86 -8.55
C GLU A 16 -22.24 6.29 -8.06
N HIS A 17 -21.21 7.07 -7.72
CA HIS A 17 -21.36 8.43 -7.20
C HIS A 17 -21.18 9.53 -8.27
N GLY A 18 -21.15 9.15 -9.56
CA GLY A 18 -20.98 10.06 -10.68
C GLY A 18 -19.68 10.87 -10.64
N LYS A 19 -18.62 10.30 -10.05
CA LYS A 19 -17.31 10.94 -9.93
C LYS A 19 -16.39 10.49 -11.04
N LYS A 20 -15.68 11.45 -11.65
CA LYS A 20 -14.56 11.20 -12.57
C LYS A 20 -13.29 11.67 -11.90
N TRP A 21 -12.72 10.82 -11.06
CA TRP A 21 -11.53 11.12 -10.27
C TRP A 21 -10.37 10.20 -10.64
N PRO A 22 -9.13 10.66 -10.45
CA PRO A 22 -7.96 9.82 -10.68
C PRO A 22 -7.89 8.70 -9.64
N LEU A 23 -7.33 7.57 -10.04
CA LEU A 23 -7.01 6.46 -9.14
C LEU A 23 -5.70 6.77 -8.41
N MET A 24 -5.72 6.63 -7.09
CA MET A 24 -4.52 6.77 -6.26
C MET A 24 -4.57 5.77 -5.11
N CYS A 25 -3.49 5.00 -4.97
CA CYS A 25 -3.25 4.19 -3.78
C CYS A 25 -2.50 5.06 -2.76
N MET A 26 -3.21 5.56 -1.74
CA MET A 26 -2.63 6.49 -0.75
C MET A 26 -1.74 5.79 0.27
N GLU A 27 -1.89 4.48 0.46
CA GLU A 27 -1.00 3.66 1.27
C GLU A 27 -0.74 2.35 0.55
N PHE A 28 0.36 2.28 -0.17
CA PHE A 28 0.83 1.02 -0.74
C PHE A 28 1.81 0.39 0.24
N TRP A 29 1.34 -0.59 1.01
CA TRP A 29 2.16 -1.29 2.00
C TRP A 29 3.28 -2.08 1.32
N ASP A 30 4.50 -1.55 1.40
CA ASP A 30 5.70 -2.11 0.77
C ASP A 30 6.43 -3.13 1.65
N GLY A 31 6.07 -3.19 2.93
CA GLY A 31 6.57 -4.14 3.92
C GLY A 31 5.54 -4.37 5.03
N TRP A 32 6.03 -4.73 6.21
CA TRP A 32 5.17 -4.94 7.38
C TRP A 32 5.83 -4.45 8.67
N PHE A 33 5.02 -4.02 9.63
CA PHE A 33 5.46 -3.71 10.98
C PHE A 33 5.61 -4.99 11.80
N ASN A 34 6.28 -4.90 12.96
CA ASN A 34 6.49 -6.05 13.84
C ASN A 34 5.87 -5.81 15.21
N ARG A 35 5.61 -6.91 15.92
CA ARG A 35 5.17 -6.92 17.32
C ARG A 35 6.08 -7.82 18.14
N TRP A 36 6.10 -7.58 19.46
CA TRP A 36 6.87 -8.40 20.39
C TRP A 36 6.41 -9.85 20.36
N LYS A 37 7.37 -10.78 20.42
CA LYS A 37 7.16 -12.25 20.45
C LYS A 37 6.60 -12.85 19.14
N GLU A 38 6.51 -12.07 18.07
CA GLU A 38 6.13 -12.55 16.74
C GLU A 38 7.34 -12.64 15.81
N PRO A 39 7.36 -13.58 14.85
CA PRO A 39 8.41 -13.64 13.85
C PRO A 39 8.34 -12.43 12.92
N ILE A 40 9.51 -12.00 12.42
CA ILE A 40 9.59 -10.91 11.44
C ILE A 40 9.06 -11.40 10.10
N ILE A 41 8.14 -10.63 9.51
CA ILE A 41 7.64 -10.87 8.15
C ILE A 41 8.40 -9.96 7.18
N THR A 42 8.98 -10.55 6.14
CA THR A 42 9.65 -9.83 5.06
C THR A 42 8.90 -10.03 3.75
N ARG A 43 8.97 -9.05 2.86
CA ARG A 43 8.41 -9.12 1.51
C ARG A 43 9.53 -9.29 0.48
N ASP A 44 9.29 -10.10 -0.55
CA ASP A 44 10.25 -10.30 -1.63
C ASP A 44 10.43 -8.99 -2.45
N PRO A 45 11.68 -8.53 -2.70
CA PRO A 45 11.91 -7.27 -3.40
C PRO A 45 11.40 -7.26 -4.84
N LYS A 46 11.46 -8.39 -5.56
CA LYS A 46 11.05 -8.47 -6.96
C LYS A 46 9.53 -8.49 -7.08
N GLU A 47 8.86 -9.26 -6.23
CA GLU A 47 7.40 -9.26 -6.14
C GLU A 47 6.89 -7.86 -5.78
N LEU A 48 7.53 -7.17 -4.83
CA LEU A 48 7.18 -5.79 -4.48
C LEU A 48 7.32 -4.84 -5.68
N ALA A 49 8.42 -4.89 -6.42
CA ALA A 49 8.64 -4.03 -7.58
C ALA A 49 7.59 -4.26 -8.68
N GLU A 50 7.25 -5.52 -8.97
CA GLU A 50 6.16 -5.85 -9.92
C GLU A 50 4.81 -5.34 -9.42
N ALA A 51 4.55 -5.47 -8.12
CA ALA A 51 3.32 -4.98 -7.51
C ALA A 51 3.18 -3.44 -7.60
N VAL A 52 4.29 -2.71 -7.44
CA VAL A 52 4.34 -1.25 -7.63
C VAL A 52 4.09 -0.89 -9.10
N ARG A 53 4.68 -1.64 -10.05
CA ARG A 53 4.45 -1.42 -11.49
C ARG A 53 2.96 -1.52 -11.85
N GLU A 54 2.26 -2.53 -11.35
CA GLU A 54 0.81 -2.70 -11.60
C GLU A 54 -0.04 -1.52 -11.13
N VAL A 55 0.36 -0.84 -10.05
CA VAL A 55 -0.30 0.39 -9.57
C VAL A 55 -0.01 1.56 -10.50
N LEU A 56 1.26 1.76 -10.85
CA LEU A 56 1.71 2.87 -11.69
C LEU A 56 1.17 2.81 -13.12
N GLU A 57 0.80 1.63 -13.61
CA GLU A 57 0.13 1.47 -14.91
C GLU A 57 -1.30 2.02 -14.94
N GLN A 58 -1.93 2.23 -13.77
CA GLN A 58 -3.33 2.64 -13.66
C GLN A 58 -3.52 3.98 -12.94
N GLY A 59 -2.61 4.36 -12.03
CA GLY A 59 -2.81 5.52 -11.18
C GLY A 59 -1.58 5.96 -10.40
N SER A 60 -1.81 6.81 -9.41
CA SER A 60 -0.77 7.35 -8.53
C SER A 60 -0.54 6.46 -7.30
N ILE A 61 0.63 6.57 -6.67
CA ILE A 61 1.02 5.74 -5.53
C ILE A 61 1.70 6.59 -4.44
N ASN A 62 1.53 6.18 -3.19
CA ASN A 62 2.34 6.59 -2.05
C ASN A 62 2.86 5.33 -1.33
N LEU A 63 4.20 5.16 -1.28
CA LEU A 63 4.85 3.98 -0.70
C LEU A 63 4.89 4.08 0.82
N TYR A 64 4.24 3.14 1.49
CA TYR A 64 4.13 3.09 2.94
C TYR A 64 4.87 1.82 3.44
N MET A 65 6.12 1.88 3.90
CA MET A 65 6.94 3.07 4.15
C MET A 65 8.21 3.04 3.31
N PHE A 66 8.39 4.07 2.48
CA PHE A 66 9.67 4.30 1.80
C PHE A 66 10.84 4.41 2.80
N HIS A 67 10.62 5.09 3.93
CA HIS A 67 11.55 5.09 5.07
C HIS A 67 10.74 5.16 6.38
N GLY A 68 10.75 4.06 7.16
CA GLY A 68 9.92 3.94 8.36
C GLY A 68 10.49 4.57 9.64
N GLY A 69 11.81 4.60 9.80
CA GLY A 69 12.46 5.20 10.98
C GLY A 69 12.36 4.37 12.26
N THR A 70 12.07 5.02 13.39
CA THR A 70 12.13 4.40 14.72
C THR A 70 11.08 5.01 15.66
N ASN A 71 10.37 4.14 16.39
CA ASN A 71 9.51 4.56 17.49
C ASN A 71 10.38 4.68 18.76
N PHE A 72 10.90 5.88 19.05
CA PHE A 72 11.68 6.14 20.26
C PHE A 72 10.80 6.23 21.52
N GLY A 73 11.38 5.97 22.70
CA GLY A 73 10.69 6.11 23.98
C GLY A 73 9.43 5.25 24.08
N PHE A 74 8.29 5.87 24.40
CA PHE A 74 6.99 5.20 24.57
C PHE A 74 6.00 5.54 23.44
N MET A 75 6.51 5.76 22.21
CA MET A 75 5.69 6.18 21.06
C MET A 75 5.15 5.01 20.22
N ASN A 76 5.29 3.76 20.68
CA ASN A 76 4.79 2.60 19.94
C ASN A 76 3.25 2.50 20.01
N GLY A 77 2.65 1.88 18.98
CA GLY A 77 1.28 1.38 19.03
C GLY A 77 1.14 0.10 19.87
N CYS A 78 0.10 -0.70 19.65
CA CYS A 78 -0.11 -1.99 20.32
C CYS A 78 -0.29 -3.15 19.34
#